data_AF-A0AA39MXE6-F1
#
_entry.id   AF-A0AA39MXE6-F1
#
_cell.length_a   1.000
_cell.length_b   1.000
_cell.length_c   1.000
_cell.angle_alpha   90.00
_cell.angle_beta   90.00
_cell.angle_gamma   90.00
#
_symmetry.space_group_name_H-M   'P 1'
#
loop_
_entity.id
_entity.type
_entity.pdbx_description
1 polymer ?
#
loop_
_entity_poly.entity_id
_entity_poly.type
_entity_poly.pdbx_seq_one_letter_code
_entity_poly.pdbx_strand_id
1 'polypeptide(L)'
;MATYASASYNPWAPRLHDRYQKHLDAPYEKLPDLRLNFTHSVFPCATFNFGGSVWTFKHRDILNCPYGWCALTTLGRSDHRRGGHILWELKIFIQFPHASTIFIPSATITHSNIPLAAGDSHISFTQFFAGGILRWVDNGFRTEKGMKVKRWQMGLGLLSTLDQILELY
;
A
#
# COMPACT_ATOMS: atom_id res chain seq x y z
N MET A 1 3.09 13.11 -11.71
CA MET A 1 2.41 11.84 -11.33
C MET A 1 2.31 11.67 -9.83
N ALA A 2 3.41 11.75 -9.07
CA ALA A 2 3.39 11.54 -7.61
C ALA A 2 2.44 12.51 -6.88
N THR A 3 2.66 13.82 -7.07
CA THR A 3 1.80 14.88 -6.53
C THR A 3 0.33 14.72 -6.94
N TYR A 4 0.08 14.41 -8.21
CA TYR A 4 -1.27 14.20 -8.72
C TYR A 4 -1.98 13.04 -8.00
N ALA A 5 -1.30 11.91 -7.80
CA ALA A 5 -1.88 10.78 -7.08
C ALA A 5 -2.21 11.14 -5.63
N SER A 6 -1.31 11.82 -4.92
CA SER A 6 -1.59 12.27 -3.55
C SER A 6 -2.73 13.27 -3.47
N ALA A 7 -2.77 14.26 -4.37
CA ALA A 7 -3.83 15.24 -4.44
C ALA A 7 -5.20 14.60 -4.78
N SER A 8 -5.21 13.67 -5.73
CA SER A 8 -6.43 12.95 -6.14
C SER A 8 -6.90 11.95 -5.08
N TYR A 9 -5.99 11.45 -4.23
CA TYR A 9 -6.33 10.55 -3.12
C TYR A 9 -7.12 11.26 -2.02
N ASN A 10 -6.74 12.50 -1.70
CA ASN A 10 -7.28 13.26 -0.57
C ASN A 10 -8.81 13.40 -0.56
N PRO A 11 -9.50 13.84 -1.64
CA PRO A 11 -10.95 14.01 -1.61
C PRO A 11 -11.71 12.70 -1.39
N TRP A 12 -11.15 11.55 -1.79
CA TRP A 12 -11.80 10.24 -1.66
C TRP A 12 -11.50 9.54 -0.32
N ALA A 13 -10.36 9.84 0.29
CA ALA A 13 -9.93 9.21 1.53
C ALA A 13 -9.22 10.18 2.50
N PRO A 14 -9.87 11.30 2.91
CA PRO A 14 -9.20 12.39 3.61
C PRO A 14 -8.63 11.98 4.97
N ARG A 15 -9.31 11.07 5.69
CA ARG A 15 -8.80 10.54 6.98
C ARG A 15 -7.57 9.64 6.80
N LEU A 16 -7.52 8.87 5.72
CA LEU A 16 -6.34 8.05 5.42
C LEU A 16 -5.20 8.92 4.91
N HIS A 17 -5.50 9.94 4.12
CA HIS A 17 -4.52 10.94 3.68
C HIS A 17 -3.88 11.67 4.87
N ASP A 18 -4.69 12.20 5.80
CA ASP A 18 -4.18 12.83 7.04
C ASP A 18 -3.37 11.85 7.90
N ARG A 19 -3.84 10.60 8.03
CA ARG A 19 -3.05 9.57 8.73
C ARG A 19 -1.71 9.34 8.04
N TYR A 20 -1.67 9.22 6.73
CA TYR A 20 -0.44 9.03 5.98
C TYR A 20 0.51 10.21 6.18
N GLN A 21 0.00 11.44 6.07
CA GLN A 21 0.78 12.66 6.29
C GLN A 21 1.42 12.66 7.69
N LYS A 22 0.63 12.44 8.75
CA LYS A 22 1.14 12.39 10.13
C LYS A 22 2.21 11.31 10.34
N HIS A 23 2.06 10.15 9.71
CA HIS A 23 3.04 9.06 9.82
C HIS A 23 4.24 9.25 8.90
N LEU A 24 4.15 10.17 7.94
CA LEU A 24 5.25 10.57 7.08
C LEU A 24 6.10 11.64 7.77
N ASP A 25 5.46 12.65 8.36
CA ASP A 25 6.12 13.79 9.02
C ASP A 25 6.99 13.33 10.20
N ALA A 26 6.47 12.43 11.03
CA ALA A 26 7.16 12.00 12.25
C ALA A 26 8.57 11.39 11.99
N PRO A 27 8.77 10.49 10.99
CA PRO A 27 10.10 10.11 10.53
C PRO A 27 11.00 11.26 10.07
N TYR A 28 10.50 12.24 9.31
CA TYR A 28 11.32 13.35 8.80
C TYR A 28 11.74 14.33 9.90
N GLU A 29 10.87 14.56 10.88
CA GLU A 29 11.24 15.35 12.06
C GLU A 29 12.33 14.66 12.90
N LYS A 30 12.28 13.32 12.99
CA LYS A 30 13.22 12.54 13.79
C LYS A 30 14.56 12.29 13.10
N LEU A 31 14.56 12.14 11.77
CA LEU A 31 15.71 11.75 10.98
C LEU A 31 16.06 12.86 9.99
N PRO A 32 16.94 13.81 10.35
CA PRO A 32 17.21 14.99 9.52
C PRO A 32 17.82 14.66 8.15
N ASP A 33 18.47 13.50 8.02
CA ASP A 33 19.07 13.04 6.76
C ASP A 33 18.07 12.33 5.84
N LEU A 34 16.85 12.04 6.32
CA LEU A 34 15.84 11.35 5.52
C LEU A 34 15.32 12.27 4.41
N ARG A 35 15.32 11.78 3.17
CA ARG A 35 14.86 12.53 2.00
C ARG A 35 13.53 11.99 1.48
N LEU A 36 12.62 12.89 1.17
CA LEU A 36 11.36 12.57 0.49
C LEU A 36 11.62 12.02 -0.90
N ASN A 37 10.94 10.92 -1.24
CA ASN A 37 10.89 10.44 -2.62
C ASN A 37 10.22 11.49 -3.53
N PHE A 38 9.14 12.12 -3.05
CA PHE A 38 8.42 13.19 -3.74
C PHE A 38 7.91 14.22 -2.73
N THR A 39 8.20 15.50 -2.94
CA THR A 39 7.94 16.58 -1.96
C THR A 39 6.46 16.83 -1.65
N HIS A 40 5.56 16.49 -2.58
CA HIS A 40 4.12 16.74 -2.44
C HIS A 40 3.30 15.45 -2.53
N SER A 41 3.80 14.36 -1.92
CA SER A 41 3.10 13.08 -1.88
C SER A 41 3.06 12.49 -0.48
N VAL A 42 1.87 12.05 -0.05
CA VAL A 42 1.68 11.30 1.21
C VAL A 42 2.17 9.86 1.15
N PHE A 43 2.60 9.39 -0.03
CA PHE A 43 3.10 8.04 -0.20
C PHE A 43 4.63 8.00 0.00
N PRO A 44 5.14 7.36 1.07
CA PRO A 44 6.58 7.28 1.33
C PRO A 44 7.30 6.35 0.36
N CYS A 45 6.61 5.43 -0.29
CA CYS A 45 7.21 4.39 -1.13
C CYS A 45 6.68 4.48 -2.55
N ALA A 46 7.55 4.15 -3.51
CA ALA A 46 7.16 4.05 -4.91
C ALA A 46 7.97 2.99 -5.66
N THR A 47 7.36 2.41 -6.70
CA THR A 47 8.01 1.47 -7.61
C THR A 47 7.78 1.91 -9.05
N PHE A 48 8.84 1.85 -9.86
CA PHE A 48 8.76 2.00 -11.30
C PHE A 48 8.92 0.62 -11.95
N ASN A 49 7.86 0.12 -12.58
CA ASN A 49 7.93 -1.12 -13.32
C ASN A 49 8.24 -0.80 -14.79
N PHE A 50 9.48 -1.02 -15.20
CA PHE A 50 9.98 -0.80 -16.56
C PHE A 50 10.09 -2.12 -17.35
N GLY A 51 10.44 -2.03 -18.64
CA GLY A 51 10.68 -3.18 -19.52
C GLY A 51 9.74 -3.31 -20.71
N GLY A 52 8.80 -2.38 -20.88
CA GLY A 52 7.91 -2.30 -22.05
C GLY A 52 6.81 -3.36 -22.10
N SER A 53 7.01 -4.54 -21.53
CA SER A 53 6.00 -5.61 -21.42
C SER A 53 5.73 -5.99 -19.97
N VAL A 54 5.32 -5.02 -19.15
CA VAL A 54 5.09 -5.24 -17.72
C VAL A 54 3.72 -5.82 -17.47
N TRP A 55 3.70 -7.05 -16.95
CA TRP A 55 2.53 -7.69 -16.39
C TRP A 55 2.87 -8.50 -15.13
N THR A 56 1.85 -8.86 -14.35
CA THR A 56 1.97 -9.52 -13.05
C THR A 56 1.04 -10.71 -12.99
N PHE A 57 1.50 -11.81 -12.39
CA PHE A 57 0.62 -12.87 -11.94
C PHE A 57 -0.22 -12.41 -10.73
N LYS A 58 -1.28 -13.14 -10.39
CA LYS A 58 -2.17 -12.84 -9.26
C LYS A 58 -1.38 -12.74 -7.96
N HIS A 59 -1.49 -11.61 -7.27
CA HIS A 59 -0.78 -11.40 -6.00
C HIS A 59 -1.51 -10.40 -5.10
N ARG A 60 -1.00 -10.25 -3.88
CA ARG A 60 -1.32 -9.18 -2.93
C ARG A 60 -0.02 -8.56 -2.47
N ASP A 61 -0.02 -7.24 -2.28
CA ASP A 61 1.11 -6.54 -1.69
C ASP A 61 1.05 -6.63 -0.17
N ILE A 62 1.26 -7.82 0.37
CA ILE A 62 1.04 -8.14 1.79
C ILE A 62 1.88 -7.30 2.77
N LEU A 63 2.93 -6.63 2.27
CA LEU A 63 3.78 -5.74 3.08
C LEU A 63 3.26 -4.30 3.15
N ASN A 64 2.26 -3.95 2.34
CA ASN A 64 1.62 -2.63 2.36
C ASN A 64 0.65 -2.49 3.53
N CYS A 65 0.23 -1.26 3.79
CA CYS A 65 -0.80 -0.96 4.78
C CYS A 65 -2.11 -1.72 4.44
N PRO A 66 -2.63 -2.59 5.33
CA PRO A 66 -3.77 -3.45 5.00
C PRO A 66 -5.08 -2.70 4.75
N TYR A 67 -5.30 -1.59 5.48
CA TYR A 67 -6.46 -0.70 5.27
C TYR A 67 -6.15 0.46 4.32
N GLY A 68 -4.93 0.51 3.80
CA GLY A 68 -4.44 1.56 2.91
C GLY A 68 -4.74 1.29 1.45
N TRP A 69 -4.70 2.34 0.62
CA TRP A 69 -4.77 2.19 -0.83
C TRP A 69 -3.41 2.49 -1.45
N CYS A 70 -3.14 1.85 -2.57
CA CYS A 70 -1.97 2.10 -3.40
C CYS A 70 -2.42 2.82 -4.67
N ALA A 71 -1.66 3.81 -5.09
CA ALA A 71 -1.89 4.52 -6.34
C ALA A 71 -1.08 3.84 -7.45
N LEU A 72 -1.75 3.31 -8.46
CA LEU A 72 -1.11 2.78 -9.66
C LEU A 72 -1.35 3.78 -10.78
N THR A 73 -0.30 4.17 -11.50
CA THR A 73 -0.40 4.99 -12.70
C THR A 73 0.18 4.20 -13.88
N THR A 74 -0.63 4.00 -14.92
CA THR A 74 -0.20 3.29 -16.13
C THR A 74 0.39 4.27 -17.15
N LEU A 75 1.42 3.84 -17.86
CA LEU A 75 2.10 4.58 -18.90
C LEU A 75 2.47 3.63 -20.06
N GLY A 76 2.87 4.19 -21.19
CA GLY A 76 3.16 3.43 -22.42
C GLY A 76 2.01 3.47 -23.43
N ARG A 77 2.24 2.90 -24.60
CA ARG A 77 1.28 2.88 -25.71
C ARG A 77 0.66 1.50 -25.81
N SER A 78 -0.60 1.38 -25.38
CA SER A 78 -1.36 0.14 -25.48
C SER A 78 -2.84 0.44 -25.74
N ASP A 79 -3.54 -0.52 -26.31
CA ASP A 79 -5.00 -0.45 -26.42
C ASP A 79 -5.63 -0.87 -25.08
N HIS A 80 -6.09 0.12 -24.32
CA HIS A 80 -6.73 -0.06 -23.01
C HIS A 80 -8.03 -0.88 -23.03
N ARG A 81 -8.57 -1.18 -24.22
CA ARG A 81 -9.73 -2.08 -24.38
C ARG A 81 -9.32 -3.55 -24.46
N ARG A 82 -8.03 -3.82 -24.71
CA ARG A 82 -7.46 -5.16 -24.88
C ARG A 82 -6.63 -5.62 -23.67
N GLY A 83 -6.45 -4.75 -22.69
CA GLY A 83 -5.75 -5.03 -21.43
C GLY A 83 -6.38 -4.28 -20.28
N GLY A 84 -5.92 -4.53 -19.06
CA GLY A 84 -6.45 -3.86 -17.89
C GLY A 84 -5.98 -4.47 -16.59
N HIS A 85 -6.67 -4.10 -15.52
CA HIS A 85 -6.40 -4.53 -14.15
C HIS A 85 -7.58 -5.34 -13.60
N ILE A 86 -7.29 -6.44 -12.90
CA ILE A 86 -8.30 -7.34 -12.34
C ILE A 86 -8.22 -7.27 -10.83
N LEU A 87 -9.38 -7.09 -10.18
CA LEU A 87 -9.58 -7.25 -8.74
C LEU A 87 -10.39 -8.52 -8.51
N TRP A 88 -9.72 -9.60 -8.11
CA TRP A 88 -10.24 -10.96 -8.21
C TRP A 88 -11.43 -11.23 -7.27
N GLU A 89 -11.32 -10.84 -6.00
CA GLU A 89 -12.40 -11.03 -5.03
C GLU A 89 -13.64 -10.19 -5.37
N LEU A 90 -13.43 -9.02 -5.99
CA LEU A 90 -14.52 -8.14 -6.41
C LEU A 90 -15.12 -8.55 -7.76
N LYS A 91 -14.46 -9.45 -8.50
CA LYS A 91 -14.80 -9.81 -9.89
C LYS A 91 -14.90 -8.59 -10.81
N ILE A 92 -14.06 -7.59 -10.58
CA ILE A 92 -14.02 -6.35 -11.37
C ILE A 92 -12.84 -6.40 -12.34
N PHE A 93 -13.13 -6.07 -13.59
CA PHE A 93 -12.12 -5.75 -14.61
C PHE A 93 -12.14 -4.25 -14.87
N ILE A 94 -10.98 -3.62 -14.74
CA ILE A 94 -10.78 -2.17 -14.91
C ILE A 94 -9.96 -1.97 -16.18
N GLN A 95 -10.58 -1.39 -17.21
CA GLN A 95 -9.81 -0.84 -18.32
C GLN A 95 -8.94 0.28 -17.80
N PHE A 96 -7.65 0.24 -18.14
CA PHE A 96 -6.66 1.13 -17.53
C PHE A 96 -5.91 1.92 -18.60
N PRO A 97 -6.45 3.08 -19.06
CA PRO A 97 -5.88 3.87 -20.15
C PRO A 97 -4.56 4.54 -19.79
N HIS A 98 -3.73 4.81 -20.80
CA HIS A 98 -2.48 5.57 -20.64
C HIS A 98 -2.67 6.84 -19.78
N ALA A 99 -1.72 7.07 -18.87
CA ALA A 99 -1.68 8.21 -17.95
C ALA A 99 -2.86 8.31 -16.97
N SER A 100 -3.66 7.25 -16.83
CA SER A 100 -4.67 7.17 -15.77
C SER A 100 -4.10 6.60 -14.47
N THR A 101 -4.74 6.96 -13.36
CA THR A 101 -4.39 6.49 -12.01
C THR A 101 -5.58 5.78 -11.39
N ILE A 102 -5.36 4.61 -10.78
CA ILE A 102 -6.34 3.91 -9.96
C ILE A 102 -5.82 3.77 -8.53
N PHE A 103 -6.74 3.78 -7.56
CA PHE A 103 -6.45 3.47 -6.16
C PHE A 103 -7.05 2.13 -5.81
N ILE A 104 -6.24 1.20 -5.31
CA ILE A 104 -6.71 -0.14 -4.93
C ILE A 104 -6.19 -0.53 -3.54
N PRO A 105 -6.96 -1.30 -2.75
CA PRO A 105 -6.49 -1.88 -1.49
C PRO A 105 -5.58 -3.09 -1.76
N SER A 106 -4.39 -2.84 -2.30
CA SER A 106 -3.53 -3.89 -2.89
C SER A 106 -3.02 -4.94 -1.90
N ALA A 107 -3.02 -4.61 -0.60
CA ALA A 107 -2.64 -5.53 0.47
C ALA A 107 -3.71 -6.57 0.80
N THR A 108 -4.99 -6.26 0.57
CA THR A 108 -6.13 -7.10 0.98
C THR A 108 -6.88 -7.73 -0.18
N ILE A 109 -6.84 -7.12 -1.36
CA ILE A 109 -7.48 -7.64 -2.58
C ILE A 109 -6.41 -8.22 -3.51
N THR A 110 -6.63 -9.46 -3.92
CA THR A 110 -5.80 -10.12 -4.93
C THR A 110 -6.00 -9.41 -6.25
N HIS A 111 -4.91 -9.05 -6.90
CA HIS A 111 -4.95 -8.30 -8.13
C HIS A 111 -3.86 -8.73 -9.12
N SER A 112 -4.06 -8.36 -10.38
CA SER A 112 -3.12 -8.58 -11.48
C SER A 112 -3.49 -7.67 -12.65
N ASN A 113 -2.53 -7.37 -13.52
CA ASN A 113 -2.82 -6.84 -14.86
C ASN A 113 -2.73 -7.94 -15.93
N ILE A 114 -3.36 -7.69 -17.07
CA ILE A 114 -3.38 -8.63 -18.20
C ILE A 114 -2.09 -8.48 -19.03
N PRO A 115 -1.51 -9.59 -19.54
CA PRO A 115 -0.43 -9.53 -20.53
C PRO A 115 -0.78 -8.66 -21.73
N LEU A 116 0.19 -7.93 -22.25
CA LEU A 116 0.00 -7.02 -23.38
C LEU A 116 -0.16 -7.77 -24.70
N ALA A 117 -0.87 -7.15 -25.63
CA ALA A 117 -0.89 -7.58 -27.01
C ALA A 117 0.48 -7.33 -27.68
N ALA A 118 0.79 -8.10 -28.73
CA ALA A 118 1.99 -7.86 -29.52
C ALA A 118 2.00 -6.43 -30.10
N GLY A 119 3.12 -5.72 -29.91
CA GLY A 119 3.28 -4.33 -30.34
C GLY A 119 2.87 -3.28 -29.31
N ASP A 120 2.14 -3.67 -28.26
CA ASP A 120 1.80 -2.77 -27.15
C ASP A 120 2.97 -2.62 -26.18
N SER A 121 3.00 -1.47 -25.51
CA SER A 121 3.94 -1.16 -24.45
C SER A 121 3.22 -0.67 -23.19
N HIS A 122 3.66 -1.19 -22.05
CA HIS A 122 3.14 -0.82 -20.74
C HIS A 122 4.25 -0.80 -19.73
N ILE A 123 4.32 0.32 -19.02
CA ILE A 123 5.11 0.51 -17.81
C ILE A 123 4.17 1.08 -16.76
N SER A 124 4.52 0.98 -15.49
CA SER A 124 3.69 1.55 -14.43
C SER A 124 4.53 2.22 -13.36
N PHE A 125 3.92 3.24 -12.77
CA PHE A 125 4.43 3.93 -11.59
C PHE A 125 3.45 3.69 -10.45
N THR A 126 3.91 3.01 -9.41
CA THR A 126 3.09 2.71 -8.23
C THR A 126 3.60 3.50 -7.03
N GLN A 127 2.67 3.95 -6.19
CA GLN A 127 2.95 4.62 -4.92
C GLN A 127 2.12 3.95 -3.83
N PHE A 128 2.73 3.74 -2.68
CA PHE A 128 2.13 2.98 -1.60
C PHE A 128 2.71 3.39 -0.25
N PHE A 129 2.04 2.92 0.80
CA PHE A 129 2.53 3.06 2.17
C PHE A 129 2.87 1.67 2.71
N ALA A 130 4.15 1.39 2.91
CA ALA A 130 4.58 0.13 3.51
C ALA A 130 4.05 0.02 4.96
N GLY A 131 3.35 -1.05 5.28
CA GLY A 131 2.77 -1.25 6.60
C GLY A 131 3.84 -1.32 7.71
N GLY A 132 5.07 -1.72 7.35
CA GLY A 132 6.21 -1.68 8.26
C GLY A 132 6.56 -0.28 8.76
N ILE A 133 6.45 0.74 7.90
CA ILE A 133 6.74 2.13 8.27
C ILE A 133 5.69 2.62 9.28
N LEU A 134 4.39 2.39 9.00
CA LEU A 134 3.31 2.74 9.92
C LEU A 134 3.52 2.11 11.29
N ARG A 135 3.75 0.79 11.32
CA ARG A 135 4.00 0.08 12.58
C ARG A 135 5.22 0.61 13.30
N TRP A 136 6.30 0.94 12.59
CA TRP A 136 7.50 1.47 13.22
C TRP A 136 7.22 2.82 13.90
N VAL A 137 6.49 3.72 13.24
CA VAL A 137 6.07 5.03 13.79
C VAL A 137 5.09 4.87 14.95
N ASP A 138 4.01 4.10 14.77
CA ASP A 138 3.00 3.81 15.80
C ASP A 138 3.64 3.25 17.10
N ASN A 139 4.79 2.58 16.96
CA ASN A 139 5.52 1.98 18.07
C ASN A 139 6.68 2.84 18.60
N GLY A 140 6.64 4.15 18.35
CA GLY A 140 7.66 5.08 18.84
C GLY A 140 9.04 4.80 18.26
N PHE A 141 9.10 4.45 16.97
CA PHE A 141 10.33 4.22 16.20
C PHE A 141 11.15 3.01 16.66
N ARG A 142 10.49 2.00 17.24
CA ARG A 142 11.13 0.74 17.68
C ARG A 142 10.90 -0.36 16.65
N THR A 143 11.93 -1.19 16.46
CA THR A 143 11.81 -2.38 15.62
C THR A 143 10.89 -3.41 16.28
N GLU A 144 10.29 -4.28 15.47
CA GLU A 144 9.47 -5.38 15.97
C GLU A 144 10.25 -6.27 16.94
N LYS A 145 11.54 -6.54 16.65
CA LYS A 145 12.43 -7.30 17.54
C LYS A 145 12.54 -6.64 18.92
N GLY A 146 12.66 -5.32 18.98
CA GLY A 146 12.70 -4.55 20.23
C GLY A 146 11.39 -4.55 21.03
N MET A 147 10.27 -4.95 20.42
CA MET A 147 8.95 -4.99 21.05
C MET A 147 8.40 -6.38 21.34
N LYS A 148 8.80 -7.41 20.58
CA LYS A 148 8.23 -8.77 20.69
C LYS A 148 8.13 -9.22 22.15
N VAL A 149 9.14 -8.94 22.96
CA VAL A 149 9.17 -9.29 24.39
C VAL A 149 7.95 -8.75 25.16
N LYS A 150 7.50 -7.52 24.90
CA LYS A 150 6.41 -6.87 25.65
C LYS A 150 5.01 -7.16 25.08
N ARG A 151 4.89 -7.36 23.77
CA ARG A 151 3.59 -7.59 23.11
C ARG A 151 3.01 -8.99 23.38
N TRP A 152 3.87 -10.01 23.44
CA TRP A 152 3.43 -11.37 23.79
C TRP A 152 2.91 -11.43 25.22
N GLN A 153 3.59 -10.78 26.17
CA GLN A 153 3.14 -10.69 27.57
C GLN A 153 1.77 -10.01 27.68
N MET A 154 1.57 -8.89 26.98
CA MET A 154 0.27 -8.21 26.91
C MET A 154 -0.81 -9.11 26.30
N GLY A 155 -0.54 -9.74 25.14
CA GLY A 155 -1.52 -10.57 24.44
C GLY A 155 -1.93 -11.82 25.21
N LEU A 156 -0.97 -12.50 25.85
CA LEU A 156 -1.24 -13.65 26.73
C LEU A 156 -2.04 -13.23 27.97
N GLY A 157 -1.78 -12.04 28.53
CA GLY A 157 -2.52 -11.52 29.66
C GLY A 157 -3.97 -11.11 29.36
N LEU A 158 -4.39 -11.08 28.09
CA LEU A 158 -5.78 -10.85 27.68
C LEU A 158 -6.60 -12.15 27.60
N LEU A 159 -5.93 -13.31 27.62
CA LEU A 159 -6.60 -14.60 27.66
C LEU A 159 -6.97 -14.93 29.10
N SER A 160 -8.14 -15.50 29.31
CA SER A 160 -8.56 -15.98 30.63
C SER A 160 -7.60 -17.05 31.14
N THR A 161 -7.26 -16.99 32.42
CA THR A 161 -6.50 -18.06 33.09
C THR A 161 -7.42 -19.24 33.39
N LEU A 162 -6.84 -20.42 33.63
CA LEU A 162 -7.61 -21.59 34.04
C LEU A 162 -8.39 -21.31 35.32
N ASP A 163 -7.78 -20.65 36.30
CA ASP A 163 -8.44 -20.28 37.56
C ASP A 163 -9.64 -19.35 37.35
N GLN A 164 -9.52 -18.34 36.47
CA GLN A 164 -10.62 -17.45 36.11
C GLN A 164 -11.79 -18.17 35.41
N ILE A 165 -11.50 -19.24 34.69
CA ILE A 165 -12.54 -20.08 34.06
C ILE A 165 -13.17 -21.01 35.10
N LEU A 166 -12.40 -21.53 36.04
CA LEU A 166 -12.87 -22.42 37.09
C LEU A 166 -13.74 -21.69 38.13
N GLU A 167 -13.55 -20.38 38.35
CA GLU A 167 -14.43 -19.55 39.20
C GLU A 167 -15.83 -19.31 38.59
N LEU A 168 -16.03 -19.63 37.30
CA LEU A 168 -17.32 -19.52 36.62
C LEU A 168 -18.21 -20.77 36.77
N TYR A 169 -17.72 -21.81 37.46
CA TYR A 169 -18.41 -23.10 37.70
C TYR A 169 -18.34 -23.50 39.17
#